data_AF-D5EB79-F1
#
_entry.id   AF-D5EB79-F1
#
_cell.length_a   1.000
_cell.length_b   1.000
_cell.length_c   1.000
_cell.angle_alpha   90.00
_cell.angle_beta   90.00
_cell.angle_gamma   90.00
#
_symmetry.space_group_name_H-M   'P 1'
#
loop_
_entity.id
_entity.type
_entity.pdbx_description
1 polymer ?
#
loop_
_entity_poly.entity_id
_entity_poly.type
_entity_poly.pdbx_seq_one_letter_code
_entity_poly.pdbx_strand_id
1 'polypeptide(L)'
;MTIGEEKALISMLEKFYWIETEMVQLSIWEALIEIDDNSDEELEMMAIATEKHVNLLAKWFEEIGKAFPDKKPPGLPEEDIDFKGLDVPEIFQEILKYLKLARKAYLSIKMVKVFKSVDEVIADKDIDSFFSNLDKIMVDNEKHIEICEEKIGGYRSICSRHSFQ
;
A
#
# COMPACT_ATOMS: atom_id res chain seq x y z
N MET A 1 0.11 10.94 26.60
CA MET A 1 0.07 11.64 25.31
C MET A 1 0.74 13.01 25.34
N THR A 2 1.77 13.24 24.51
CA THR A 2 2.05 14.61 24.04
C THR A 2 1.22 14.86 22.77
N ILE A 3 0.68 16.07 22.60
CA ILE A 3 -0.09 16.47 21.40
C ILE A 3 0.69 16.21 20.09
N GLY A 4 2.03 16.13 20.16
CA GLY A 4 2.89 15.86 18.99
C GLY A 4 2.84 14.43 18.48
N GLU A 5 2.73 13.43 19.36
CA GLU A 5 2.80 12.00 18.97
C GLU A 5 1.48 11.52 18.34
N GLU A 6 0.35 11.94 18.89
CA GLU A 6 -0.99 11.71 18.30
C GLU A 6 -1.07 12.29 16.88
N LYS A 7 -0.65 13.56 16.72
CA LYS A 7 -0.63 14.23 15.41
C LYS A 7 0.27 13.52 14.40
N ALA A 8 1.39 12.98 14.85
CA ALA A 8 2.29 12.23 14.00
C ALA A 8 1.64 10.93 13.50
N LEU A 9 0.98 10.17 14.38
CA LEU A 9 0.27 8.94 13.99
C LEU A 9 -0.89 9.23 13.04
N ILE A 10 -1.72 10.23 13.34
CA ILE A 10 -2.82 10.64 12.45
C ILE A 10 -2.28 11.05 11.08
N SER A 11 -1.21 11.85 11.05
CA SER A 11 -0.59 12.26 9.78
C SER A 11 -0.04 11.07 8.98
N MET A 12 0.43 10.00 9.64
CA MET A 12 0.82 8.77 8.95
C MET A 12 -0.39 8.01 8.39
N LEU A 13 -1.47 7.90 9.15
CA LEU A 13 -2.71 7.25 8.69
C LEU A 13 -3.33 7.99 7.50
N GLU A 14 -3.33 9.33 7.51
CA GLU A 14 -3.77 10.16 6.39
C GLU A 14 -2.94 9.89 5.13
N LYS A 15 -1.61 9.79 5.27
CA LYS A 15 -0.72 9.43 4.15
C LYS A 15 -1.00 8.04 3.62
N PHE A 16 -1.24 7.06 4.49
CA PHE A 16 -1.54 5.70 4.06
C PHE A 16 -2.84 5.64 3.30
N TYR A 17 -3.88 6.26 3.83
CA TYR A 17 -5.16 6.35 3.15
C TYR A 17 -4.99 6.94 1.76
N TRP A 18 -4.27 8.06 1.64
CA TRP A 18 -4.00 8.69 0.35
C TRP A 18 -3.18 7.80 -0.60
N ILE A 19 -2.13 7.14 -0.11
CA ILE A 19 -1.31 6.24 -0.95
C ILE A 19 -2.15 5.06 -1.44
N GLU A 20 -2.93 4.42 -0.57
CA GLU A 20 -3.74 3.26 -0.96
C GLU A 20 -4.84 3.64 -1.95
N THR A 21 -5.54 4.75 -1.72
CA THR A 21 -6.64 5.18 -2.58
C THR A 21 -6.13 5.81 -3.88
N GLU A 22 -5.37 6.89 -3.78
CA GLU A 22 -5.06 7.77 -4.92
C GLU A 22 -3.82 7.34 -5.71
N MET A 23 -2.98 6.47 -5.17
CA MET A 23 -1.75 6.02 -5.85
C MET A 23 -1.85 4.55 -6.23
N VAL A 24 -2.08 3.65 -5.26
CA VAL A 24 -2.11 2.22 -5.51
C VAL A 24 -3.41 1.82 -6.23
N GLN A 25 -4.56 2.03 -5.60
CA GLN A 25 -5.85 1.56 -6.13
C GLN A 25 -6.17 2.24 -7.46
N LEU A 26 -6.02 3.57 -7.57
CA LEU A 26 -6.22 4.26 -8.85
C LEU A 26 -5.28 3.76 -9.95
N SER A 27 -4.00 3.49 -9.65
CA SER A 27 -3.09 2.93 -10.67
C SER A 27 -3.55 1.57 -11.15
N ILE A 28 -4.05 0.71 -10.26
CA ILE A 28 -4.53 -0.61 -10.68
C ILE A 28 -5.79 -0.50 -11.55
N TRP A 29 -6.71 0.42 -11.23
CA TRP A 29 -7.88 0.65 -12.08
C TRP A 29 -7.52 1.23 -13.44
N GLU A 30 -6.59 2.17 -13.50
CA GLU A 30 -6.13 2.73 -14.78
C GLU A 30 -5.44 1.65 -15.63
N ALA A 31 -4.66 0.76 -15.00
CA ALA A 31 -4.07 -0.38 -15.69
C ALA A 31 -5.12 -1.33 -16.26
N LEU A 32 -6.19 -1.62 -15.52
CA LEU A 32 -7.31 -2.43 -16.02
C LEU A 32 -8.05 -1.78 -17.20
N ILE A 33 -7.99 -0.45 -17.33
CA ILE A 33 -8.59 0.27 -18.47
C ILE A 33 -7.66 0.23 -19.68
N GLU A 34 -6.37 0.49 -19.49
CA GLU A 34 -5.39 0.58 -20.59
C GLU A 34 -5.03 -0.81 -21.14
N ILE A 35 -4.95 -1.81 -20.28
CA ILE A 35 -4.70 -3.21 -20.66
C ILE A 35 -6.04 -3.80 -21.11
N ASP A 36 -6.43 -3.49 -22.34
CA ASP A 36 -7.63 -4.02 -23.03
C ASP A 36 -7.46 -5.51 -23.42
N ASP A 37 -7.05 -6.33 -22.45
CA ASP A 37 -6.99 -7.78 -22.55
C ASP A 37 -7.97 -8.34 -21.51
N ASN A 38 -9.03 -9.00 -21.99
CA ASN A 38 -10.01 -9.63 -21.12
C ASN A 38 -9.29 -10.62 -20.19
N SER A 39 -9.21 -10.29 -18.89
CA SER A 39 -8.69 -11.11 -17.78
C SER A 39 -7.18 -11.08 -17.51
N ASP A 40 -6.62 -9.93 -17.14
CA ASP A 40 -5.49 -10.00 -16.19
C ASP A 40 -6.03 -10.27 -14.78
N GLU A 41 -6.27 -11.56 -14.50
CA GLU A 41 -6.78 -12.05 -13.21
C GLU A 41 -5.96 -11.52 -12.03
N GLU A 42 -4.67 -11.25 -12.23
CA GLU A 42 -3.80 -10.74 -11.18
C GLU A 42 -4.07 -9.27 -10.87
N LEU A 43 -4.33 -8.43 -11.89
CA LEU A 43 -4.77 -7.04 -11.67
C LEU A 43 -6.14 -6.97 -11.00
N GLU A 44 -7.08 -7.83 -11.39
CA GLU A 44 -8.39 -7.92 -10.73
C GLU A 44 -8.26 -8.33 -9.25
N MET A 45 -7.43 -9.33 -8.96
CA MET A 45 -7.13 -9.73 -7.58
C MET A 45 -6.49 -8.58 -6.78
N MET A 46 -5.54 -7.86 -7.38
CA MET A 46 -4.91 -6.69 -6.76
C MET A 46 -5.92 -5.57 -6.48
N ALA A 47 -6.86 -5.32 -7.41
CA ALA A 47 -7.92 -4.32 -7.22
C ALA A 47 -8.83 -4.68 -6.03
N ILE A 48 -9.25 -5.94 -5.94
CA ILE A 48 -10.09 -6.43 -4.83
C ILE A 48 -9.33 -6.38 -3.50
N ALA A 49 -8.04 -6.71 -3.49
CA ALA A 49 -7.22 -6.68 -2.29
C ALA A 49 -7.01 -5.25 -1.78
N THR A 50 -6.69 -4.31 -2.67
CA THR A 50 -6.50 -2.90 -2.32
C THR A 50 -7.81 -2.24 -1.87
N GLU A 51 -8.95 -2.61 -2.44
CA GLU A 51 -10.26 -2.17 -1.92
C GLU A 51 -10.50 -2.63 -0.47
N LYS A 52 -10.08 -3.85 -0.11
CA LYS A 52 -10.15 -4.31 1.29
C LYS A 52 -9.21 -3.51 2.19
N HIS A 53 -8.04 -3.11 1.70
CA HIS A 53 -7.10 -2.27 2.45
C HIS A 53 -7.69 -0.89 2.71
N VAL A 54 -8.30 -0.26 1.69
CA VAL A 54 -8.99 1.03 1.81
C VAL A 54 -10.16 0.95 2.79
N ASN A 55 -11.00 -0.09 2.72
CA ASN A 55 -12.12 -0.28 3.65
C ASN A 55 -11.65 -0.44 5.10
N LEU A 56 -10.53 -1.13 5.31
CA LEU A 56 -9.94 -1.29 6.63
C LEU A 56 -9.37 0.03 7.16
N LEU A 57 -8.67 0.80 6.32
CA LEU A 57 -8.20 2.14 6.69
C LEU A 57 -9.37 3.05 7.03
N ALA A 58 -10.45 3.01 6.24
CA ALA A 58 -11.66 3.78 6.48
C ALA A 58 -12.27 3.46 7.85
N LYS A 59 -12.35 2.17 8.19
CA LYS A 59 -12.79 1.72 9.51
C LYS A 59 -11.91 2.27 10.64
N TRP A 60 -10.58 2.31 10.49
CA TRP A 60 -9.71 2.91 11.50
C TRP A 60 -9.97 4.40 11.69
N PHE A 61 -10.22 5.16 10.61
CA PHE A 61 -10.60 6.57 10.69
C PHE A 61 -11.91 6.78 11.46
N GLU A 62 -12.91 5.93 11.22
CA GLU A 62 -14.17 5.93 11.97
C GLU A 62 -13.94 5.65 13.46
N GLU A 63 -13.14 4.64 13.79
CA GLU A 63 -12.82 4.24 15.18
C GLU A 63 -12.12 5.36 15.96
N ILE A 64 -11.22 6.11 15.32
CA ILE A 64 -10.52 7.25 15.95
C ILE A 64 -11.31 8.57 15.85
N GLY A 65 -12.53 8.55 15.28
CA GLY A 65 -13.39 9.72 15.15
C GLY A 65 -12.81 10.81 14.24
N LYS A 66 -12.09 10.44 13.19
CA LYS A 66 -11.48 11.36 12.21
C LYS A 66 -12.11 11.19 10.83
N ALA A 67 -12.22 12.29 10.10
CA ALA A 67 -12.58 12.25 8.69
C ALA A 67 -11.40 11.77 7.84
N PHE A 68 -11.69 11.18 6.69
CA PHE A 68 -10.68 10.89 5.68
C PHE A 68 -10.05 12.20 5.16
N PRO A 69 -8.78 12.19 4.73
CA PRO A 69 -8.17 13.36 4.12
C PRO A 69 -8.91 13.74 2.83
N ASP A 70 -9.41 14.97 2.75
CA ASP A 70 -10.04 15.54 1.54
C ASP A 70 -9.02 16.14 0.56
N LYS A 71 -7.75 16.24 1.00
CA LYS A 71 -6.64 16.83 0.27
C LYS A 71 -5.38 16.02 0.49
N LYS A 72 -4.49 16.08 -0.50
CA LYS A 72 -3.21 15.40 -0.46
C LYS A 72 -2.41 15.76 0.79
N PRO A 73 -2.06 14.79 1.64
CA PRO A 73 -1.18 15.01 2.78
C PRO A 73 0.21 15.51 2.35
N PRO A 74 0.86 16.38 3.14
CA PRO A 74 2.16 16.95 2.80
C PRO A 74 3.27 15.89 2.77
N GLY A 75 4.20 16.04 1.83
CA GLY A 75 5.36 15.15 1.67
C GLY A 75 5.09 13.89 0.85
N LEU A 76 3.93 13.78 0.22
CA LEU A 76 3.67 12.81 -0.85
C LEU A 76 4.03 13.43 -2.22
N PRO A 77 4.51 12.61 -3.18
CA PRO A 77 4.81 13.10 -4.52
C PRO A 77 3.58 13.72 -5.22
N GLU A 78 3.81 14.60 -6.18
CA GLU A 78 2.81 14.95 -7.19
C GLU A 78 2.84 13.86 -8.25
N GLU A 79 1.68 13.29 -8.55
CA GLU A 79 1.54 12.24 -9.55
C GLU A 79 0.20 12.43 -10.25
N ASP A 80 0.26 12.39 -11.58
CA ASP A 80 -0.89 12.20 -12.45
C ASP A 80 -0.72 10.80 -13.05
N ILE A 81 -1.61 9.87 -12.68
CA ILE A 81 -1.58 8.51 -13.21
C ILE A 81 -2.15 8.58 -14.63
N ASP A 82 -1.30 8.38 -15.63
CA ASP A 82 -1.66 8.28 -17.04
C ASP A 82 -0.83 7.17 -17.67
N PHE A 83 -1.50 6.08 -18.08
CA PHE A 83 -0.86 4.92 -18.69
C PHE A 83 -0.98 4.89 -20.19
N LYS A 84 -1.56 5.93 -20.79
CA LYS A 84 -1.83 5.99 -22.22
C LYS A 84 -0.56 5.78 -23.04
N GLY A 85 -0.56 4.71 -23.84
CA GLY A 85 0.53 4.40 -24.75
C GLY A 85 1.77 3.81 -24.10
N LEU A 86 1.70 3.43 -22.83
CA LEU A 86 2.68 2.56 -22.18
C LEU A 86 2.43 1.11 -22.58
N ASP A 87 3.48 0.30 -22.62
CA ASP A 87 3.33 -1.15 -22.72
C ASP A 87 3.04 -1.80 -21.35
N VAL A 88 2.62 -3.07 -21.36
CA VAL A 88 2.25 -3.79 -20.13
C VAL A 88 3.39 -3.79 -19.09
N PRO A 89 4.65 -4.16 -19.42
CA PRO A 89 5.76 -4.04 -18.48
C PRO A 89 5.95 -2.63 -17.89
N GLU A 90 5.83 -1.58 -18.69
CA GLU A 90 5.92 -0.19 -18.23
C GLU A 90 4.80 0.16 -17.24
N ILE A 91 3.56 -0.27 -17.50
CA ILE A 91 2.43 -0.09 -16.58
C ILE A 91 2.71 -0.76 -15.23
N PHE A 92 3.13 -2.03 -15.23
CA PHE A 92 3.47 -2.74 -13.99
C PHE A 92 4.68 -2.12 -13.27
N GLN A 93 5.62 -1.52 -14.00
CA GLN A 93 6.74 -0.78 -13.43
C GLN A 93 6.28 0.48 -12.68
N GLU A 94 5.24 1.18 -13.17
CA GLU A 94 4.65 2.31 -12.47
C GLU A 94 3.87 1.87 -11.23
N ILE A 95 3.01 0.85 -11.32
CA ILE A 95 2.28 0.29 -10.17
C ILE A 95 3.27 -0.13 -9.07
N LEU A 96 4.37 -0.78 -9.44
CA LEU A 96 5.42 -1.22 -8.51
C LEU A 96 6.03 -0.07 -7.70
N LYS A 97 6.15 1.14 -8.27
CA LYS A 97 6.64 2.32 -7.52
C LYS A 97 5.69 2.67 -6.38
N TYR A 98 4.38 2.65 -6.64
CA TYR A 98 3.36 2.98 -5.63
C TYR A 98 3.25 1.89 -4.56
N LEU A 99 3.31 0.61 -4.94
CA LEU A 99 3.35 -0.50 -3.96
C LEU A 99 4.59 -0.41 -3.05
N LYS A 100 5.75 -0.03 -3.60
CA LYS A 100 6.98 0.22 -2.82
C LYS A 100 6.84 1.43 -1.89
N LEU A 101 6.12 2.46 -2.30
CA LEU A 101 5.81 3.61 -1.45
C LEU A 101 4.88 3.19 -0.29
N ALA A 102 3.78 2.49 -0.58
CA ALA A 102 2.85 1.93 0.40
C ALA A 102 3.60 1.06 1.42
N ARG A 103 4.46 0.15 0.96
CA ARG A 103 5.31 -0.70 1.81
C ARG A 103 6.14 0.10 2.80
N LYS A 104 6.86 1.13 2.31
CA LYS A 104 7.69 2.00 3.16
C LYS A 104 6.84 2.75 4.17
N ALA A 105 5.65 3.18 3.76
CA ALA A 105 4.67 3.78 4.63
C ALA A 105 4.34 2.79 5.76
N TYR A 106 3.84 1.58 5.46
CA TYR A 106 3.47 0.55 6.44
C TYR A 106 4.58 0.21 7.44
N LEU A 107 5.82 0.05 6.95
CA LEU A 107 6.98 -0.18 7.80
C LEU A 107 7.22 0.97 8.79
N SER A 108 6.95 2.21 8.39
CA SER A 108 7.08 3.37 9.26
C SER A 108 6.11 3.32 10.44
N ILE A 109 4.83 2.94 10.22
CA ILE A 109 3.86 2.76 11.33
C ILE A 109 4.24 1.56 12.22
N LYS A 110 4.76 0.47 11.65
CA LYS A 110 5.25 -0.64 12.46
C LYS A 110 6.45 -0.26 13.34
N MET A 111 7.36 0.57 12.84
CA MET A 111 8.42 1.13 13.69
C MET A 111 7.83 2.07 14.76
N VAL A 112 6.67 2.66 14.49
CA VAL A 112 5.90 3.46 15.44
C VAL A 112 5.12 2.61 16.46
N LYS A 113 5.06 1.28 16.33
CA LYS A 113 4.56 0.35 17.37
C LYS A 113 5.27 0.52 18.72
N VAL A 114 6.44 1.17 18.72
CA VAL A 114 7.23 1.49 19.91
C VAL A 114 6.74 2.77 20.61
N PHE A 115 5.82 3.54 20.01
CA PHE A 115 5.25 4.73 20.65
C PHE A 115 4.04 4.36 21.49
N LYS A 116 4.08 4.82 22.74
CA LYS A 116 2.97 4.79 23.70
C LYS A 116 1.69 5.46 23.18
N SER A 117 1.78 6.24 22.09
CA SER A 117 0.67 6.95 21.46
C SER A 117 -0.25 6.07 20.62
N VAL A 118 0.17 4.86 20.22
CA VAL A 118 -0.72 3.98 19.44
C VAL A 118 -1.85 3.45 20.32
N ASP A 119 -1.56 3.02 21.56
CA ASP A 119 -2.56 2.58 22.56
C ASP A 119 -3.54 3.73 22.94
N GLU A 120 -3.06 4.98 22.90
CA GLU A 120 -3.87 6.14 23.27
C GLU A 120 -4.81 6.60 22.14
N VAL A 121 -4.48 6.31 20.87
CA VAL A 121 -5.26 6.69 19.68
C VAL A 121 -6.16 5.55 19.21
N ILE A 122 -5.63 4.33 19.19
CA ILE A 122 -6.35 3.09 18.88
C ILE A 122 -6.71 2.46 20.22
N ALA A 123 -8.01 2.29 20.49
CA ALA A 123 -8.46 1.71 21.77
C ALA A 123 -7.73 0.39 22.10
N ASP A 124 -7.36 0.18 23.37
CA ASP A 124 -6.56 -0.98 23.83
C ASP A 124 -7.02 -2.35 23.29
N LYS A 125 -8.33 -2.57 23.09
CA LYS A 125 -8.86 -3.85 22.56
C LYS A 125 -8.67 -4.00 21.05
N ASP A 126 -8.49 -2.90 20.36
CA ASP A 126 -8.36 -2.85 18.90
C ASP A 126 -6.90 -2.74 18.46
N ILE A 127 -5.94 -2.55 19.36
CA ILE A 127 -4.52 -2.41 18.97
C ILE A 127 -3.92 -3.71 18.42
N ASP A 128 -4.23 -4.86 19.03
CA ASP A 128 -3.79 -6.16 18.52
C ASP A 128 -4.41 -6.44 17.15
N SER A 129 -5.69 -6.08 16.99
CA SER A 129 -6.40 -6.14 15.72
C SER A 129 -5.78 -5.22 14.68
N PHE A 130 -5.46 -3.97 15.05
CA PHE A 130 -4.80 -2.97 14.21
C PHE A 130 -3.46 -3.49 13.67
N PHE A 131 -2.59 -4.01 14.55
CA PHE A 131 -1.30 -4.55 14.10
C PHE A 131 -1.45 -5.84 13.31
N SER A 132 -2.38 -6.73 13.68
CA SER A 132 -2.66 -7.94 12.89
C SER A 132 -3.17 -7.60 11.49
N ASN A 133 -3.98 -6.55 11.37
CA ASN A 133 -4.50 -6.09 10.10
C ASN A 133 -3.43 -5.39 9.26
N LEU A 134 -2.55 -4.59 9.88
CA LEU A 134 -1.33 -4.07 9.25
C LEU A 134 -0.43 -5.18 8.70
N ASP A 135 -0.25 -6.26 9.46
CA ASP A 135 0.52 -7.44 9.02
C ASP A 135 -0.07 -8.05 7.75
N LYS A 136 -1.40 -8.21 7.70
CA LYS A 136 -2.11 -8.75 6.53
C LYS A 136 -1.95 -7.84 5.31
N ILE A 137 -2.16 -6.54 5.47
CA ILE A 137 -1.99 -5.58 4.37
C ILE A 137 -0.56 -5.66 3.82
N MET A 138 0.45 -5.70 4.70
CA MET A 138 1.83 -5.86 4.26
C MET A 138 2.06 -7.15 3.48
N VAL A 139 1.51 -8.27 3.93
CA VAL A 139 1.63 -9.55 3.22
C VAL A 139 1.01 -9.48 1.83
N ASP A 140 -0.16 -8.85 1.70
CA ASP A 140 -0.81 -8.66 0.40
C ASP A 140 0.02 -7.74 -0.50
N ASN A 141 0.55 -6.64 0.04
CA ASN A 141 1.38 -5.71 -0.71
C ASN A 141 2.69 -6.34 -1.20
N GLU A 142 3.33 -7.22 -0.41
CA GLU A 142 4.51 -7.97 -0.89
C GLU A 142 4.14 -8.92 -2.04
N LYS A 143 2.98 -9.59 -2.00
CA LYS A 143 2.50 -10.40 -3.15
C LYS A 143 2.24 -9.55 -4.38
N HIS A 144 1.65 -8.37 -4.23
CA HIS A 144 1.43 -7.44 -5.34
C HIS A 144 2.76 -6.99 -5.96
N ILE A 145 3.78 -6.74 -5.12
CA ILE A 145 5.14 -6.44 -5.57
C ILE A 145 5.72 -7.61 -6.38
N GLU A 146 5.59 -8.84 -5.89
CA GLU A 146 6.04 -10.04 -6.58
C GLU A 146 5.36 -10.19 -7.96
N ILE A 147 4.04 -10.02 -8.04
CA ILE A 147 3.28 -10.03 -9.29
C ILE A 147 3.83 -9.00 -10.28
N CYS A 148 4.02 -7.74 -9.83
CA CYS A 148 4.56 -6.69 -10.69
C CYS A 148 5.98 -7.03 -11.17
N GLU A 149 6.85 -7.52 -10.29
CA GLU A 149 8.21 -7.91 -10.64
C GLU A 149 8.25 -9.07 -11.66
N GLU A 150 7.32 -10.01 -11.59
CA GLU A 150 7.16 -11.08 -12.59
C GLU A 150 6.68 -10.53 -13.94
N LYS A 151 5.70 -9.62 -13.95
CA LYS A 151 5.13 -9.01 -15.17
C LYS A 151 6.10 -8.08 -15.90
N ILE A 152 6.97 -7.40 -15.17
CA ILE A 152 8.07 -6.60 -15.74
C ILE A 152 9.12 -7.50 -16.42
N GLY A 153 9.10 -8.82 -16.15
CA GLY A 153 10.01 -9.80 -16.74
C GLY A 153 11.19 -10.17 -15.83
N GLY A 154 10.98 -10.19 -14.51
CA GLY A 154 12.01 -10.39 -13.49
C GLY A 154 13.09 -11.42 -13.86
N TYR A 155 14.34 -10.96 -13.89
CA TYR A 155 15.54 -11.81 -13.89
C TYR A 155 15.49 -12.75 -12.68
N ARG A 156 15.01 -13.98 -12.85
CA ARG A 156 15.39 -15.07 -11.94
C ARG A 156 16.89 -15.27 -12.12
N SER A 157 17.68 -14.69 -11.21
CA SER A 157 19.07 -15.10 -11.04
C SER A 157 19.06 -16.59 -10.75
N ILE A 158 19.50 -17.39 -11.72
CA ILE A 158 19.81 -18.80 -11.51
C ILE A 158 20.95 -18.80 -10.49
N CYS A 159 20.65 -19.01 -9.21
CA CYS A 159 21.65 -19.45 -8.25
C CYS A 159 22.11 -20.84 -8.68
N SER A 160 23.07 -20.91 -9.60
CA SER A 160 23.79 -22.14 -9.87
C SER A 160 24.51 -22.51 -8.58
N ARG A 161 24.00 -23.50 -7.86
CA ARG A 161 24.79 -24.21 -6.85
C ARG A 161 25.97 -24.83 -7.58
N HIS A 162 27.11 -24.14 -7.57
CA HIS A 162 28.39 -24.78 -7.79
C HIS A 162 28.69 -25.56 -6.53
N SER A 163 28.25 -26.82 -6.53
CA SER A 163 28.81 -27.86 -5.68
C SER A 163 30.28 -28.02 -6.11
N PHE A 164 31.20 -27.40 -5.37
CA PHE A 164 32.60 -27.80 -5.46
C PHE A 164 32.73 -29.19 -4.80
N GLN A 165 33.22 -30.13 -5.59
CA GLN A 165 33.67 -31.45 -5.17
C GLN A 165 34.82 -31.34 -4.17
#